data_AF-A0A2I8VKZ2-F1
#
_entry.id   AF-A0A2I8VKZ2-F1
#
_cell.length_a   1.000
_cell.length_b   1.000
_cell.length_c   1.000
_cell.angle_alpha   90.00
_cell.angle_beta   90.00
_cell.angle_gamma   90.00
#
_symmetry.space_group_name_H-M   'P 1'
#
loop_
_entity.id
_entity.type
_entity.pdbx_description
1 polymer ?
#
loop_
_entity_poly.entity_id
_entity_poly.type
_entity_poly.pdbx_seq_one_letter_code
_entity_poly.pdbx_strand_id
1 'polypeptide(L)'
;MTTLVVITALVEFVEVWRLTSAYERPPMTPDAGVFQHIGWHLANGGRLYVDVWEPKLPLPFETTAILSLIAGDDMYLYQYLNVGLMVLAVIGIVLLVGALTHQLTGNAFASTVAGFSMLLLPGFAIRPAYGFKAKYLLLLTGLLAIYLILNDHPFASGALAAASVGYWQLGAIFPLLVVGLAFHRSDVRTAGAVVLGGSSSPSSCSPRPSCCGTRPRRWSHRWC
;
A
#
# COMPACT_ATOMS: atom_id res chain seq x y z
N MET A 1 -1.19 3.99 20.63
CA MET A 1 -0.46 3.94 19.33
C MET A 1 1.02 3.63 19.51
N THR A 2 1.77 4.36 20.32
CA THR A 2 3.22 4.10 20.53
C THR A 2 3.54 2.65 20.93
N THR A 3 2.76 2.06 21.84
CA THR A 3 2.93 0.66 22.26
C THR A 3 2.77 -0.33 21.11
N LEU A 4 1.80 -0.11 20.20
CA LEU A 4 1.62 -0.94 19.01
C LEU A 4 2.86 -0.86 18.13
N VAL A 5 3.34 0.35 17.82
CA VAL A 5 4.52 0.57 16.98
C VAL A 5 5.72 -0.18 17.54
N VAL A 6 6.04 0.04 18.82
CA VAL A 6 7.24 -0.50 19.46
C VAL A 6 7.20 -2.03 19.51
N ILE A 7 6.08 -2.61 19.92
CA ILE A 7 5.96 -4.06 20.03
C ILE A 7 6.00 -4.71 18.64
N THR A 8 5.28 -4.17 17.65
CA THR A 8 5.32 -4.72 16.29
C THR A 8 6.71 -4.60 15.68
N ALA A 9 7.38 -3.46 15.84
CA ALA A 9 8.76 -3.29 15.37
C ALA A 9 9.73 -4.26 16.05
N LEU A 10 9.56 -4.51 17.35
CA LEU A 10 10.38 -5.47 18.10
C LEU A 10 10.15 -6.90 17.60
N VAL A 11 8.90 -7.31 17.39
CA VAL A 11 8.56 -8.65 16.86
C VAL A 11 9.19 -8.85 15.49
N GLU A 12 8.98 -7.92 14.56
CA GLU A 12 9.56 -7.99 13.22
C GLU A 12 11.10 -7.98 13.25
N PHE A 13 11.69 -7.14 14.12
CA PHE A 13 13.14 -7.10 14.30
C PHE A 13 13.68 -8.46 14.79
N VAL A 14 13.03 -9.08 15.77
CA VAL A 14 13.43 -10.39 16.29
C VAL A 14 13.33 -11.46 15.20
N GLU A 15 12.26 -11.49 14.41
CA GLU A 15 12.09 -12.47 13.34
C GLU A 15 13.12 -12.27 12.21
N VAL A 16 13.34 -11.02 11.79
CA VAL A 16 14.39 -10.70 10.80
C VAL A 16 15.76 -11.10 11.34
N TRP A 17 16.11 -10.69 12.56
CA TRP A 17 17.39 -11.01 13.19
C TRP A 17 17.62 -12.53 13.29
N ARG A 18 16.61 -13.26 13.77
CA ARG A 18 16.67 -14.72 13.90
C ARG A 18 16.91 -15.39 12.55
N LEU A 19 16.25 -14.91 11.49
CA LEU A 19 16.40 -15.47 10.14
C LEU A 19 17.70 -15.04 9.47
N THR A 20 18.18 -13.82 9.67
CA THR A 20 19.44 -13.40 9.04
C THR A 20 20.68 -13.94 9.75
N SER A 21 20.61 -14.19 11.06
CA SER A 21 21.73 -14.75 11.83
C SER A 21 21.90 -16.27 11.66
N ALA A 22 20.85 -16.97 11.24
CA ALA A 22 20.87 -18.43 11.06
C ALA A 22 21.41 -18.91 9.70
N TYR A 23 21.60 -18.00 8.73
CA TYR A 23 21.99 -18.35 7.35
C TYR A 23 23.17 -17.50 6.88
N GLU A 24 24.05 -18.07 6.07
CA GLU A 24 25.18 -17.34 5.46
C GLU A 24 24.73 -16.25 4.47
N ARG A 25 23.51 -16.38 3.93
CA ARG A 25 22.90 -15.43 2.99
C ARG A 25 21.47 -15.13 3.44
N PRO A 26 20.96 -13.91 3.23
CA PRO A 26 19.59 -13.58 3.57
C PRO A 26 18.61 -14.56 2.89
N PRO A 27 17.74 -15.24 3.66
CA PRO A 27 16.85 -16.22 3.09
C PRO A 27 15.83 -15.54 2.18
N MET A 28 15.43 -16.25 1.11
CA MET A 28 14.48 -15.74 0.13
C MET A 28 13.51 -16.85 -0.27
N THR A 29 12.21 -16.55 -0.26
CA THR A 29 11.21 -17.49 -0.81
C THR A 29 11.22 -17.47 -2.34
N PRO A 30 10.84 -18.56 -3.03
CA PRO A 30 10.78 -18.58 -4.49
C PRO A 30 9.93 -17.44 -5.07
N ASP A 31 8.78 -17.13 -4.45
CA ASP A 31 7.90 -16.03 -4.87
C ASP A 31 8.58 -14.66 -4.74
N ALA A 32 9.35 -14.44 -3.67
CA ALA A 32 10.14 -13.21 -3.52
C ALA A 32 11.24 -13.11 -4.58
N GLY A 33 11.89 -14.24 -4.90
CA GLY A 33 12.89 -14.33 -5.96
C GLY A 33 12.34 -13.94 -7.33
N VAL A 34 11.12 -14.36 -7.66
CA VAL A 34 10.44 -13.94 -8.90
C VAL A 34 10.25 -12.42 -8.91
N PHE A 35 9.62 -11.82 -7.89
CA PHE A 35 9.41 -10.37 -7.88
C PHE A 35 10.70 -9.57 -7.97
N GLN A 36 11.75 -10.02 -7.28
CA GLN A 36 13.02 -9.31 -7.23
C GLN A 36 13.82 -9.46 -8.52
N HIS A 37 13.86 -10.67 -9.10
CA HIS A 37 14.53 -10.90 -10.37
C HIS A 37 13.88 -10.11 -11.50
N ILE A 38 12.55 -10.14 -11.59
CA ILE A 38 11.83 -9.35 -12.59
C ILE A 38 12.04 -7.85 -12.35
N GLY A 39 11.95 -7.39 -11.10
CA GLY A 39 12.24 -5.99 -10.76
C GLY A 39 13.64 -5.55 -11.17
N TRP A 40 14.66 -6.36 -10.88
CA TRP A 40 16.04 -6.13 -11.33
C TRP A 40 16.14 -6.10 -12.86
N HIS A 41 15.45 -7.02 -13.55
CA HIS A 41 15.45 -7.04 -15.01
C HIS A 41 14.83 -5.78 -15.62
N LEU A 42 13.72 -5.28 -15.05
CA LEU A 42 13.11 -4.01 -15.46
C LEU A 42 14.04 -2.82 -15.20
N ALA A 43 14.73 -2.80 -14.06
CA ALA A 43 15.72 -1.77 -13.74
C ALA A 43 16.89 -1.72 -14.74
N ASN A 44 17.18 -2.85 -15.41
CA ASN A 44 18.22 -2.98 -16.44
C ASN A 44 17.69 -2.83 -17.88
N GLY A 45 16.52 -2.19 -18.05
CA GLY A 45 15.96 -1.89 -19.37
C GLY A 45 15.12 -3.01 -19.98
N GLY A 46 14.89 -4.11 -19.26
CA GLY A 46 13.94 -5.14 -19.65
C GLY A 46 12.50 -4.64 -19.63
N ARG A 47 11.63 -5.27 -20.42
CA ARG A 47 10.21 -4.90 -20.56
C ARG A 47 9.30 -6.01 -20.06
N LEU A 48 8.42 -5.65 -19.12
CA LEU A 48 7.39 -6.56 -18.62
C LEU A 48 6.42 -6.95 -19.74
N TYR A 49 6.07 -8.23 -19.79
CA TYR A 49 5.21 -8.87 -20.80
C TYR A 49 5.77 -8.93 -22.22
N VAL A 50 7.04 -8.58 -22.42
CA VAL A 50 7.74 -8.72 -23.70
C VAL A 50 8.98 -9.59 -23.50
N ASP A 51 9.90 -9.16 -22.64
CA ASP A 51 11.15 -9.86 -22.37
C ASP A 51 10.99 -10.89 -21.24
N VAL A 52 10.10 -10.58 -20.30
CA VAL A 52 9.72 -11.46 -19.18
C VAL A 52 8.21 -11.41 -18.98
N TRP A 53 7.60 -12.56 -18.76
CA TRP A 53 6.15 -12.71 -18.63
C TRP A 53 5.75 -13.28 -17.26
N GLU A 54 4.80 -12.64 -16.60
CA GLU A 54 4.26 -13.07 -15.29
C GLU A 54 2.79 -12.63 -15.18
N PRO A 55 1.84 -13.48 -14.79
CA PRO A 55 0.40 -13.17 -14.80
C PRO A 55 -0.04 -12.07 -13.83
N LYS A 56 0.81 -11.66 -12.88
CA LYS A 56 0.50 -10.60 -11.91
C LYS A 56 0.56 -9.21 -12.58
N LEU A 57 -0.11 -8.24 -11.97
CA LEU A 57 -0.13 -6.85 -12.41
C LEU A 57 1.25 -6.18 -12.26
N PRO A 58 1.50 -5.02 -12.92
CA PRO A 58 2.85 -4.45 -13.04
C PRO A 58 3.44 -3.89 -11.74
N LEU A 59 2.61 -3.25 -10.91
CA LEU A 59 3.06 -2.47 -9.75
C LEU A 59 4.01 -3.21 -8.78
N PRO A 60 3.82 -4.49 -8.41
CA PRO A 60 4.79 -5.17 -7.56
C PRO A 60 6.19 -5.26 -8.18
N PHE A 61 6.30 -5.40 -9.50
CA PHE A 61 7.58 -5.45 -10.22
C PHE A 61 8.20 -4.07 -10.37
N GLU A 62 7.39 -3.03 -10.59
CA GLU A 62 7.86 -1.64 -10.61
C GLU A 62 8.41 -1.23 -9.23
N THR A 63 7.74 -1.62 -8.15
CA THR A 63 8.21 -1.37 -6.78
C THR A 63 9.55 -2.04 -6.52
N THR A 64 9.71 -3.31 -6.90
CA THR A 64 11.00 -4.00 -6.74
C THR A 64 12.06 -3.44 -7.69
N ALA A 65 11.69 -2.98 -8.90
CA ALA A 65 12.61 -2.29 -9.80
C ALA A 65 13.16 -0.99 -9.19
N ILE A 66 12.32 -0.19 -8.54
CA ILE A 66 12.77 1.02 -7.83
C ILE A 66 13.77 0.66 -6.74
N LEU A 67 13.49 -0.39 -5.94
CA LEU A 67 14.43 -0.85 -4.92
C LEU A 67 15.73 -1.38 -5.53
N SER A 68 15.68 -2.01 -6.70
CA SER A 68 16.87 -2.47 -7.42
C SER A 68 17.73 -1.30 -7.90
N LEU A 69 17.11 -0.22 -8.40
CA LEU A 69 17.83 0.99 -8.80
C LEU A 69 18.54 1.63 -7.60
N ILE A 70 17.91 1.64 -6.43
CA ILE A 70 18.51 2.14 -5.18
C ILE A 70 19.67 1.25 -4.73
N ALA A 71 19.54 -0.07 -4.89
CA ALA A 71 20.58 -1.02 -4.50
C ALA A 71 21.79 -1.05 -5.47
N GLY A 72 21.59 -0.67 -6.74
CA GLY A 72 22.59 -0.83 -7.77
C GLY A 72 22.93 -2.31 -8.01
N ASP A 73 24.21 -2.64 -8.01
CA ASP A 73 24.72 -4.01 -8.23
C ASP A 73 24.76 -4.87 -6.95
N ASP A 74 24.44 -4.30 -5.78
CA ASP A 74 24.49 -5.01 -4.51
C ASP A 74 23.18 -5.80 -4.27
N MET A 75 23.23 -7.09 -4.57
CA MET A 75 22.09 -8.00 -4.37
C MET A 75 21.74 -8.24 -2.90
N TYR A 76 22.68 -8.07 -1.97
CA TYR A 76 22.40 -8.17 -0.54
C TYR A 76 21.62 -6.95 -0.08
N LEU A 77 22.09 -5.75 -0.42
CA LEU A 77 21.38 -4.50 -0.14
C LEU A 77 19.97 -4.54 -0.76
N TYR A 78 19.86 -5.03 -1.99
CA TYR A 78 18.56 -5.18 -2.66
C TYR A 78 17.60 -6.08 -1.85
N GLN A 79 18.06 -7.24 -1.40
CA GLN A 79 17.24 -8.12 -0.56
C GLN A 79 16.88 -7.47 0.78
N TYR A 80 17.82 -6.78 1.44
CA TYR A 80 17.54 -6.08 2.69
C TYR A 80 16.54 -4.91 2.53
N LEU A 81 16.60 -4.15 1.43
CA LEU A 81 15.61 -3.12 1.12
C LEU A 81 14.22 -3.71 0.94
N ASN A 82 14.11 -4.86 0.27
CA ASN A 82 12.85 -5.57 0.11
C ASN A 82 12.30 -6.07 1.44
N VAL A 83 13.13 -6.69 2.28
CA VAL A 83 12.75 -7.10 3.64
C VAL A 83 12.30 -5.89 4.47
N GLY A 84 13.07 -4.80 4.44
CA GLY A 84 12.74 -3.55 5.13
C GLY A 84 11.39 -2.98 4.70
N LEU A 85 11.11 -2.96 3.39
CA LEU A 85 9.81 -2.53 2.87
C LEU A 85 8.66 -3.42 3.38
N MET A 86 8.86 -4.73 3.47
CA MET A 86 7.84 -5.64 4.00
C MET A 86 7.60 -5.43 5.50
N VAL A 87 8.67 -5.25 6.29
CA VAL A 87 8.57 -4.93 7.73
C VAL A 87 7.81 -3.63 7.94
N LEU A 88 8.15 -2.58 7.18
CA LEU A 88 7.44 -1.30 7.23
C LEU A 88 5.96 -1.45 6.85
N ALA A 89 5.67 -2.29 5.85
CA ALA A 89 4.29 -2.57 5.47
C ALA A 89 3.53 -3.29 6.59
N VAL A 90 4.13 -4.27 7.27
CA VAL A 90 3.53 -4.95 8.43
C VAL A 90 3.22 -3.97 9.56
N ILE A 91 4.20 -3.14 9.94
CA ILE A 91 4.00 -2.11 10.97
C ILE A 91 2.84 -1.19 10.56
N GLY A 92 2.85 -0.69 9.32
CA GLY A 92 1.78 0.17 8.81
C GLY A 92 0.40 -0.49 8.85
N ILE A 93 0.29 -1.77 8.47
CA ILE A 93 -0.97 -2.53 8.54
C ILE A 93 -1.46 -2.66 9.97
N VAL A 94 -0.61 -3.07 10.91
CA VAL A 94 -0.99 -3.23 12.33
C VAL A 94 -1.50 -1.91 12.91
N LEU A 95 -0.82 -0.80 12.61
CA LEU A 95 -1.22 0.53 13.05
C LEU A 95 -2.53 0.98 12.41
N LEU A 96 -2.73 0.74 11.11
CA LEU A 96 -3.97 1.10 10.42
C LEU A 96 -5.16 0.29 10.93
N VAL A 97 -5.00 -1.01 11.17
CA VAL A 97 -6.05 -1.84 11.79
C VAL A 97 -6.41 -1.28 13.16
N GLY A 98 -5.42 -1.02 14.01
CA GLY A 98 -5.65 -0.42 15.32
C GLY A 98 -6.33 0.95 15.22
N ALA A 99 -5.87 1.83 14.33
CA ALA A 99 -6.42 3.17 14.15
C ALA A 99 -7.87 3.14 13.67
N LEU A 100 -8.19 2.30 12.67
CA LEU A 100 -9.54 2.11 12.16
C LEU A 100 -10.46 1.54 13.25
N THR A 101 -10.02 0.54 14.02
CA THR A 101 -10.80 0.03 15.15
C THR A 101 -11.05 1.09 16.21
N HIS A 102 -10.05 1.93 16.51
CA HIS A 102 -10.24 3.03 17.46
C HIS A 102 -11.25 4.06 16.95
N GLN A 103 -11.18 4.45 15.67
CA GLN A 103 -12.14 5.38 15.06
C GLN A 103 -13.58 4.84 15.12
N LEU A 104 -13.76 3.52 14.94
CA LEU A 104 -15.09 2.90 14.93
C LEU A 104 -15.66 2.67 16.35
N THR A 105 -14.81 2.41 17.33
CA THR A 105 -15.26 1.97 18.67
C THR A 105 -15.02 2.98 19.80
N GLY A 106 -14.16 3.98 19.58
CA GLY A 106 -13.67 4.87 20.64
C GLY A 106 -12.83 4.19 21.71
N ASN A 107 -12.53 2.89 21.60
CA ASN A 107 -11.92 2.09 22.66
C ASN A 107 -10.45 1.79 22.36
N ALA A 108 -9.54 2.23 23.24
CA ALA A 108 -8.10 2.04 23.09
C ALA A 108 -7.65 0.58 23.28
N PHE A 109 -8.31 -0.16 24.17
CA PHE A 109 -8.01 -1.57 24.40
C PHE A 109 -8.41 -2.41 23.18
N ALA A 110 -9.64 -2.21 22.67
CA ALA A 110 -10.11 -2.91 21.46
C ALA A 110 -9.20 -2.63 20.26
N SER A 111 -8.78 -1.37 20.08
CA SER A 111 -7.82 -0.96 19.06
C SER A 111 -6.48 -1.70 19.16
N THR A 112 -5.94 -1.82 20.37
CA THR A 112 -4.65 -2.49 20.60
C THR A 112 -4.76 -3.99 20.33
N VAL A 113 -5.82 -4.63 20.83
CA VAL A 113 -6.09 -6.06 20.60
C VAL A 113 -6.29 -6.35 19.12
N ALA A 114 -7.04 -5.51 18.40
CA ALA A 114 -7.26 -5.66 16.96
C ALA A 114 -5.95 -5.55 16.17
N GLY A 115 -5.11 -4.56 16.45
CA GLY A 115 -3.80 -4.43 15.82
C GLY A 115 -2.91 -5.66 16.05
N PHE A 116 -2.76 -6.09 17.30
CA PHE A 116 -1.94 -7.26 17.63
C PHE A 116 -2.50 -8.58 17.12
N SER A 117 -3.82 -8.68 16.90
CA SER A 117 -4.42 -9.89 16.34
C SER A 117 -3.83 -10.27 14.97
N MET A 118 -3.33 -9.30 14.20
CA MET A 118 -2.64 -9.54 12.93
C MET A 118 -1.36 -10.36 13.11
N LEU A 119 -0.65 -10.18 14.23
CA LEU A 119 0.58 -10.91 14.54
C LEU A 119 0.34 -12.34 15.01
N LEU A 120 -0.91 -12.69 15.36
CA LEU A 120 -1.28 -14.06 15.70
C LEU A 120 -1.27 -14.99 14.48
N LEU A 121 -1.29 -14.43 13.27
CA LEU A 121 -1.15 -15.18 12.03
C LEU A 121 0.35 -15.40 11.75
N PRO A 122 0.89 -16.63 11.88
CA PRO A 122 2.33 -16.86 11.74
C PRO A 122 2.84 -16.45 10.36
N GLY A 123 2.02 -16.67 9.33
CA GLY A 123 2.32 -16.26 7.97
C GLY A 123 2.41 -14.74 7.79
N PHE A 124 1.77 -13.95 8.64
CA PHE A 124 1.85 -12.49 8.58
C PHE A 124 3.13 -11.97 9.23
N ALA A 125 3.51 -12.51 10.39
CA ALA A 125 4.68 -12.08 11.17
C ALA A 125 6.03 -12.61 10.64
N ILE A 126 6.08 -13.84 10.11
CA ILE A 126 7.35 -14.48 9.75
C ILE A 126 7.76 -14.19 8.31
N ARG A 127 6.79 -14.11 7.40
CA ARG A 127 7.07 -14.01 5.95
C ARG A 127 7.72 -12.70 5.46
N PRO A 128 7.60 -11.53 6.12
CA PRO A 128 8.28 -10.30 5.71
C PRO A 128 9.80 -10.45 5.63
N ALA A 129 10.38 -11.26 6.55
CA ALA A 129 11.81 -11.52 6.62
C ALA A 129 12.37 -12.36 5.45
N TYR A 130 11.50 -12.94 4.61
CA TYR A 130 11.90 -13.72 3.43
C TYR A 130 11.88 -12.92 2.12
N GLY A 131 11.72 -11.60 2.20
CA GLY A 131 11.71 -10.69 1.06
C GLY A 131 10.30 -10.35 0.56
N PHE A 132 10.25 -9.72 -0.62
CA PHE A 132 9.08 -9.02 -1.13
C PHE A 132 7.86 -9.91 -1.36
N LYS A 133 6.70 -9.42 -0.92
CA LYS A 133 5.38 -10.04 -1.14
C LYS A 133 4.33 -8.97 -1.40
N ALA A 134 3.77 -8.98 -2.61
CA ALA A 134 2.78 -7.98 -3.05
C ALA A 134 1.54 -7.85 -2.13
N LYS A 135 1.15 -8.93 -1.45
CA LYS A 135 -0.05 -8.97 -0.58
C LYS A 135 0.02 -7.99 0.59
N TYR A 136 1.21 -7.69 1.12
CA TYR A 136 1.36 -6.72 2.20
C TYR A 136 1.12 -5.30 1.70
N LEU A 137 1.68 -4.92 0.54
CA LEU A 137 1.45 -3.59 -0.02
C LEU A 137 0.02 -3.42 -0.53
N LEU A 138 -0.61 -4.47 -1.06
CA LEU A 138 -2.06 -4.49 -1.32
C LEU A 138 -2.86 -4.14 -0.07
N LEU A 139 -2.58 -4.81 1.06
CA LEU A 139 -3.35 -4.62 2.28
C LEU A 139 -3.07 -3.25 2.90
N LEU A 140 -1.81 -2.81 2.93
CA LEU A 140 -1.40 -1.51 3.42
C LEU A 140 -2.10 -0.38 2.64
N THR A 141 -1.99 -0.38 1.31
CA THR A 141 -2.60 0.65 0.46
C THR A 141 -4.12 0.62 0.52
N GLY A 142 -4.73 -0.56 0.59
CA GLY A 142 -6.18 -0.71 0.75
C GLY A 142 -6.71 -0.19 2.09
N LEU A 143 -6.06 -0.53 3.21
CA LEU A 143 -6.42 0.00 4.53
C LEU A 143 -6.18 1.50 4.63
N LEU A 144 -5.07 1.99 4.05
CA LEU A 144 -4.78 3.42 4.02
C LEU A 144 -5.81 4.17 3.17
N ALA A 145 -6.30 3.58 2.07
CA ALA A 145 -7.40 4.13 1.30
C ALA A 145 -8.67 4.28 2.15
N ILE A 146 -9.06 3.25 2.91
CA ILE A 146 -10.20 3.31 3.84
C ILE A 146 -9.97 4.40 4.89
N TYR A 147 -8.80 4.44 5.49
CA TYR A 147 -8.46 5.46 6.48
C TYR A 147 -8.59 6.88 5.88
N LEU A 148 -8.07 7.13 4.68
CA LEU A 148 -8.14 8.45 4.05
C LEU A 148 -9.56 8.88 3.69
N ILE A 149 -10.43 7.97 3.22
CA ILE A 149 -11.83 8.35 2.94
C ILE A 149 -12.61 8.66 4.22
N LEU A 150 -12.26 8.02 5.34
CA LEU A 150 -12.86 8.33 6.65
C LEU A 150 -12.38 9.66 7.24
N ASN A 151 -11.28 10.22 6.74
CA ASN A 151 -10.68 11.50 7.16
C ASN A 151 -10.76 12.57 6.04
N ASP A 152 -11.78 12.52 5.19
CA ASP A 152 -12.07 13.56 4.18
C ASP A 152 -10.97 13.79 3.12
N HIS A 153 -10.19 12.75 2.78
CA HIS A 153 -9.19 12.77 1.71
C HIS A 153 -9.56 11.85 0.52
N PRO A 154 -10.65 12.13 -0.21
CA PRO A 154 -11.23 11.22 -1.20
C PRO A 154 -10.32 10.95 -2.42
N PHE A 155 -9.61 11.96 -2.91
CA PHE A 155 -8.72 11.80 -4.07
C PHE A 155 -7.56 10.83 -3.76
N ALA A 156 -6.85 11.06 -2.67
CA ALA A 156 -5.75 10.20 -2.23
C ALA A 156 -6.24 8.79 -1.87
N SER A 157 -7.44 8.68 -1.29
CA SER A 157 -8.09 7.40 -1.05
C SER A 157 -8.31 6.61 -2.35
N GLY A 158 -8.85 7.26 -3.40
CA GLY A 158 -9.01 6.64 -4.71
C GLY A 158 -7.70 6.15 -5.33
N ALA A 159 -6.65 6.98 -5.27
CA ALA A 159 -5.33 6.62 -5.78
C ALA A 159 -4.74 5.39 -5.06
N LEU A 160 -4.84 5.34 -3.73
CA LEU A 160 -4.36 4.19 -2.96
C LEU A 160 -5.23 2.94 -3.15
N ALA A 161 -6.54 3.09 -3.33
CA ALA A 161 -7.41 1.97 -3.67
C ALA A 161 -7.04 1.37 -5.04
N ALA A 162 -6.72 2.21 -6.03
CA ALA A 162 -6.20 1.76 -7.32
C ALA A 162 -4.82 1.10 -7.19
N ALA A 163 -3.92 1.64 -6.37
CA ALA A 163 -2.63 1.02 -6.08
C ALA A 163 -2.79 -0.39 -5.46
N SER A 164 -3.79 -0.58 -4.59
CA SER A 164 -4.11 -1.89 -4.01
C SER A 164 -4.45 -2.92 -5.09
N VAL A 165 -5.24 -2.54 -6.09
CA VAL A 165 -5.51 -3.37 -7.29
C VAL A 165 -4.21 -3.61 -8.06
N GLY A 166 -3.42 -2.56 -8.30
CA GLY A 166 -2.14 -2.66 -9.01
C GLY A 166 -1.18 -3.67 -8.39
N TYR A 167 -1.20 -3.83 -7.06
CA TYR A 167 -0.41 -4.84 -6.37
C TYR A 167 -0.94 -6.27 -6.60
N TRP A 168 -2.25 -6.46 -6.57
CA TRP A 168 -2.89 -7.75 -6.87
C TRP A 168 -4.38 -7.56 -7.16
N GLN A 169 -4.91 -8.26 -8.16
CA GLN A 169 -6.30 -8.12 -8.64
C GLN A 169 -7.38 -8.32 -7.55
N LEU A 170 -7.13 -9.12 -6.51
CA LEU A 170 -8.05 -9.26 -5.38
C LEU A 170 -8.20 -7.96 -4.56
N GLY A 171 -7.29 -7.00 -4.74
CA GLY A 171 -7.37 -5.66 -4.18
C GLY A 171 -8.56 -4.85 -4.68
N ALA A 172 -9.29 -5.32 -5.71
CA ALA A 172 -10.51 -4.69 -6.23
C ALA A 172 -11.62 -4.52 -5.17
N ILE A 173 -11.55 -5.24 -4.05
CA ILE A 173 -12.45 -5.01 -2.91
C ILE A 173 -12.31 -3.60 -2.32
N PHE A 174 -11.10 -3.03 -2.28
CA PHE A 174 -10.85 -1.72 -1.69
C PHE A 174 -11.48 -0.55 -2.47
N PRO A 175 -11.33 -0.42 -3.79
CA PRO A 175 -12.02 0.65 -4.53
C PRO A 175 -13.55 0.51 -4.44
N LEU A 176 -14.10 -0.71 -4.42
CA LEU A 176 -15.53 -0.92 -4.21
C LEU A 176 -15.98 -0.40 -2.83
N LEU A 177 -15.23 -0.73 -1.77
CA LEU A 177 -15.50 -0.24 -0.42
C LEU A 177 -15.38 1.28 -0.32
N VAL A 178 -14.32 1.87 -0.88
CA VAL A 178 -14.09 3.33 -0.82
C VAL A 178 -15.19 4.09 -1.58
N VAL A 179 -15.57 3.63 -2.78
CA VAL A 179 -16.67 4.24 -3.54
C VAL A 179 -18.00 4.10 -2.79
N GLY A 180 -18.28 2.92 -2.22
CA GLY A 180 -19.47 2.70 -1.40
C GLY A 180 -19.52 3.62 -0.17
N LEU A 181 -18.39 3.77 0.54
CA LEU A 181 -18.25 4.69 1.67
C LEU A 181 -18.43 6.15 1.24
N ALA A 182 -17.89 6.54 0.08
CA ALA A 182 -18.05 7.89 -0.45
C ALA A 182 -19.52 8.21 -0.77
N PHE A 183 -20.27 7.27 -1.37
CA PHE A 183 -21.71 7.44 -1.60
C PHE A 183 -22.52 7.45 -0.30
N HIS A 184 -22.13 6.67 0.70
CA HIS A 184 -22.85 6.61 1.96
C HIS A 184 -22.65 7.88 2.81
N ARG A 185 -21.44 8.45 2.81
CA ARG A 185 -21.07 9.59 3.67
C ARG A 185 -21.26 10.96 3.01
N SER A 186 -21.39 11.04 1.68
CA SER A 186 -21.22 12.31 0.97
C SER A 186 -22.06 12.46 -0.30
N ASP A 187 -22.09 13.69 -0.82
CA ASP A 187 -22.61 14.06 -2.13
C ASP A 187 -21.77 13.42 -3.27
N VAL A 188 -22.36 13.31 -4.46
CA VAL A 188 -21.81 12.72 -5.71
C VAL A 188 -20.41 13.25 -6.06
N ARG A 189 -20.08 14.47 -5.62
CA ARG A 189 -18.76 15.09 -5.81
C ARG A 189 -17.62 14.32 -5.15
N THR A 190 -17.84 13.76 -3.96
CA THR A 190 -16.82 12.98 -3.24
C THR A 190 -16.55 11.67 -3.95
N ALA A 191 -17.60 10.99 -4.42
CA ALA A 191 -17.47 9.80 -5.25
C ALA A 191 -16.70 10.11 -6.55
N GLY A 192 -16.99 11.24 -7.20
CA GLY A 192 -16.24 11.72 -8.35
C GLY A 192 -14.74 11.91 -8.05
N ALA A 193 -14.39 12.50 -6.91
CA ALA A 193 -12.99 12.69 -6.50
C ALA A 193 -12.26 11.36 -6.26
N VAL A 194 -12.92 10.35 -5.67
CA VAL A 194 -12.38 8.99 -5.52
C VAL A 194 -12.10 8.38 -6.88
N VAL A 195 -13.07 8.41 -7.79
CA VAL A 195 -12.92 7.83 -9.14
C VAL A 195 -11.79 8.52 -9.90
N LEU A 196 -11.70 9.85 -9.83
CA LEU A 196 -10.64 10.62 -10.46
C LEU A 196 -9.26 10.28 -9.89
N GLY A 197 -9.13 10.13 -8.57
CA GLY A 197 -7.88 9.69 -7.92
C GLY A 197 -7.46 8.29 -8.33
N GLY A 198 -8.42 7.38 -8.53
CA GLY A 198 -8.14 6.04 -9.06
C GLY A 198 -7.81 6.05 -10.56
N SER A 199 -8.30 7.04 -11.31
CA SER A 199 -8.10 7.18 -12.75
C SER A 199 -6.82 7.92 -13.12
N SER A 200 -6.16 8.61 -12.18
CA SER A 200 -4.85 9.23 -12.38
C SER A 200 -3.75 8.15 -12.43
N SER A 201 -3.83 7.27 -13.41
CA SER A 201 -2.68 6.48 -13.85
C SER A 201 -1.75 7.41 -14.64
N PRO A 202 -0.43 7.40 -14.39
CA PRO A 202 0.54 8.16 -15.16
C PRO A 202 0.74 7.47 -16.53
N SER A 203 -0.25 7.57 -17.42
CA SER A 203 -0.11 7.10 -18.81
C SER A 203 -1.02 7.88 -19.76
N SER A 204 -0.63 9.13 -20.01
CA SER A 204 -0.59 9.78 -21.33
C SER A 204 -0.61 11.30 -21.16
N CYS A 205 0.53 11.93 -21.47
CA CYS A 205 0.52 13.34 -21.83
C CYS A 205 -0.40 13.52 -23.04
N SER A 206 -1.47 14.29 -22.88
CA SER A 206 -2.09 15.02 -24.00
C SER A 206 -2.05 16.51 -23.67
N PRO A 207 -1.65 17.38 -24.62
CA PRO A 207 -1.64 18.82 -24.38
C PRO A 207 -3.06 19.38 -24.29
N ARG A 208 -3.26 20.27 -23.30
CA ARG A 208 -4.46 21.05 -23.01
C ARG A 208 -5.03 21.79 -24.24
N PRO A 209 -6.32 22.15 -24.16
CA PRO A 209 -6.76 23.49 -24.49
C PRO A 209 -7.18 24.24 -23.21
N SER A 210 -6.52 25.37 -23.00
CA SER A 210 -7.00 26.48 -22.17
C SER A 210 -8.35 26.99 -22.68
N CYS A 211 -9.32 27.26 -21.78
CA CYS A 211 -10.17 28.46 -21.87
C CYS A 211 -11.03 28.68 -20.60
N CYS A 212 -10.79 29.83 -19.98
CA CYS A 212 -11.72 30.81 -19.37
C CYS A 212 -13.08 30.37 -18.82
N GLY A 213 -13.35 30.80 -17.57
CA GLY A 213 -14.72 30.94 -17.08
C GLY A 213 -14.85 31.26 -15.58
N THR A 214 -14.40 32.44 -15.15
CA THR A 214 -14.68 32.98 -13.81
C THR A 214 -16.18 33.31 -13.63
N ARG A 215 -16.82 32.75 -12.60
CA ARG A 215 -18.06 33.32 -12.03
C ARG A 215 -18.00 33.33 -10.49
N PRO A 216 -18.24 34.47 -9.83
CA PRO A 216 -18.45 34.50 -8.39
C PRO A 216 -19.92 34.16 -8.08
N ARG A 217 -20.17 33.18 -7.21
CA ARG A 217 -21.50 32.99 -6.59
C ARG A 217 -21.54 33.67 -5.22
N ARG A 218 -22.28 34.78 -5.18
CA ARG A 218 -22.85 35.42 -3.99
C ARG A 218 -23.53 34.37 -3.12
N TRP A 219 -23.16 34.35 -1.84
CA TRP A 219 -23.97 33.76 -0.78
C TRP A 219 -24.68 34.90 -0.07
N SER A 220 -26.01 34.90 -0.09
CA SER A 220 -26.82 35.83 0.67
C SER A 220 -28.05 35.13 1.22
N HIS A 221 -28.23 35.25 2.54
CA HIS A 221 -29.48 35.09 3.31
C HIS A 221 -30.00 33.65 3.46
N ARG A 222 -30.63 33.23 4.56
CA ARG A 222 -31.08 33.77 5.85
C ARG A 222 -31.56 32.52 6.60
N TRP A 223 -31.30 32.39 7.90
CA TRP A 223 -32.06 31.49 8.75
C TRP A 223 -32.51 32.31 9.96
N CYS A 224 -33.81 32.62 9.99
CA CYS A 224 -34.60 32.78 11.21
C CYS A 224 -35.28 31.44 11.46
#